data_AF-A0A5C4L3P9-F1
#
_entry.id   AF-A0A5C4L3P9-F1
#
_cell.length_a   1.000
_cell.length_b   1.000
_cell.length_c   1.000
_cell.angle_alpha   90.00
_cell.angle_beta   90.00
_cell.angle_gamma   90.00
#
_symmetry.space_group_name_H-M   'P 1'
#
loop_
_entity.id
_entity.type
_entity.pdbx_description
1 polymer ?
#
loop_
_entity_poly.entity_id
_entity_poly.type
_entity_poly.pdbx_seq_one_letter_code
_entity_poly.pdbx_strand_id
1 'polypeptide(L)'
;MIKESPLGKLITSLQENISEGRLDKAAIEKATKELAKLGYQYDEDVFPRLVGTENFSNNSSDSPQDLAEALLWKLGKWKAYKKFCANYATEQPVSTNTDVVFYAFAMHLKDKINPIYDQHAIRSLWAIFGKLTADERQKCKSLLFDTKNKWKQSGTGKSAVDCYSIFVKYVNYLVLASGGVSKSELDRLLMPLGQAIKKSTKTYIEFEALCGWPRSG
;
A
#
# COMPACT_ATOMS: atom_id res chain seq x y z
N MET A 1 17.81 12.09 16.04
CA MET A 1 18.01 13.01 14.89
C MET A 1 17.49 12.38 13.58
N ILE A 2 16.20 12.04 13.48
CA ILE A 2 15.65 11.38 12.26
C ILE A 2 14.94 12.40 11.34
N LYS A 3 14.37 13.46 11.91
CA LYS A 3 13.65 14.53 11.20
C LYS A 3 14.53 15.36 10.24
N GLU A 4 15.84 15.41 10.48
CA GLU A 4 16.80 16.12 9.61
C GLU A 4 17.39 15.25 8.49
N SER A 5 17.03 13.96 8.43
CA SER A 5 17.47 13.08 7.35
C SER A 5 16.89 13.55 6.00
N PRO A 6 17.56 13.27 4.86
CA PRO A 6 17.03 13.58 3.53
C PRO A 6 15.61 13.03 3.32
N LEU A 7 15.34 11.82 3.82
CA LEU A 7 14.02 11.20 3.75
C LEU A 7 12.99 11.91 4.63
N GLY A 8 13.36 12.33 5.85
CA GLY A 8 12.49 13.10 6.74
C GLY A 8 12.10 14.44 6.12
N LYS A 9 13.05 15.16 5.52
CA LYS A 9 12.80 16.42 4.80
C LYS A 9 11.86 16.23 3.61
N LEU A 10 12.04 15.15 2.85
CA LEU A 10 11.13 14.80 1.75
C LEU A 10 9.71 14.54 2.26
N ILE A 11 9.56 13.76 3.34
CA ILE A 11 8.24 13.48 3.95
C ILE A 11 7.58 14.77 4.41
N THR A 12 8.30 15.65 5.11
CA THR A 12 7.78 16.95 5.55
C THR A 12 7.35 17.81 4.37
N SER A 13 8.16 17.90 3.31
CA SER A 13 7.79 18.65 2.09
C SER A 13 6.53 18.09 1.42
N LEU A 14 6.37 16.75 1.37
CA LEU A 14 5.17 16.11 0.85
C LEU A 14 3.93 16.41 1.73
N GLN A 15 4.08 16.37 3.05
CA GLN A 15 3.01 16.72 4.00
C GLN A 15 2.55 18.18 3.79
N GLU A 16 3.49 19.11 3.65
CA GLU A 16 3.22 20.53 3.38
C GLU A 16 2.47 20.70 2.06
N ASN A 17 3.01 20.14 0.97
CA ASN A 17 2.36 20.18 -0.35
C ASN A 17 0.94 19.61 -0.31
N ILE A 18 0.69 18.52 0.41
CA ILE A 18 -0.67 17.96 0.57
C ILE A 18 -1.56 18.91 1.36
N SER A 19 -1.06 19.48 2.47
CA SER A 19 -1.85 20.36 3.34
C SER A 19 -2.31 21.64 2.65
N GLU A 20 -1.53 22.11 1.67
CA GLU A 20 -1.77 23.33 0.91
C GLU A 20 -2.45 23.06 -0.46
N GLY A 21 -2.75 21.80 -0.79
CA GLY A 21 -3.34 21.42 -2.09
C GLY A 21 -2.37 21.58 -3.27
N ARG A 22 -1.07 21.55 -3.01
CA ARG A 22 0.03 21.74 -3.98
C ARG A 22 0.76 20.44 -4.37
N LEU A 23 0.17 19.28 -4.08
CA LEU A 23 0.72 18.00 -4.54
C LEU A 23 0.39 17.79 -6.02
N ASP A 24 0.93 18.63 -6.89
CA ASP A 24 0.77 18.50 -8.34
C ASP A 24 1.79 17.52 -8.96
N LYS A 25 1.73 17.38 -10.28
CA LYS A 25 2.65 16.52 -11.03
C LYS A 25 4.12 16.92 -10.82
N ALA A 26 4.44 18.21 -10.80
CA ALA A 26 5.80 18.69 -10.63
C ALA A 26 6.34 18.36 -9.22
N ALA A 27 5.50 18.47 -8.19
CA ALA A 27 5.83 18.07 -6.83
C ALA A 27 6.15 16.57 -6.74
N ILE A 28 5.36 15.72 -7.42
CA ILE A 28 5.60 14.27 -7.48
C ILE A 28 6.87 13.93 -8.24
N GLU A 29 7.11 14.54 -9.40
CA GLU A 29 8.33 14.35 -10.18
C GLU A 29 9.58 14.78 -9.39
N LYS A 30 9.48 15.87 -8.63
CA LYS A 30 10.56 16.30 -7.74
C LYS A 30 10.80 15.27 -6.63
N ALA A 31 9.75 14.83 -5.95
CA ALA A 31 9.83 13.87 -4.86
C ALA A 31 10.40 12.51 -5.32
N THR A 32 9.97 12.02 -6.48
CA THR A 32 10.49 10.77 -7.07
C THR A 32 11.96 10.89 -7.48
N LYS A 33 12.40 12.04 -8.03
CA LYS A 33 13.82 12.31 -8.29
C LYS A 33 14.65 12.36 -7.00
N GLU A 34 14.11 12.91 -5.91
CA GLU A 34 14.78 12.92 -4.61
C GLU A 34 14.88 11.51 -4.02
N LEU A 35 13.85 10.67 -4.15
CA LEU A 35 13.93 9.24 -3.77
C LEU A 35 14.97 8.48 -4.59
N ALA A 36 15.03 8.72 -5.90
CA ALA A 36 16.00 8.07 -6.77
C ALA A 36 17.45 8.40 -6.36
N LYS A 37 17.73 9.64 -5.95
CA LYS A 37 19.03 10.03 -5.37
C LYS A 37 19.37 9.27 -4.07
N LEU A 38 18.37 8.81 -3.34
CA LEU A 38 18.52 7.98 -2.14
C LEU A 38 18.59 6.47 -2.47
N GLY A 39 18.56 6.10 -3.75
CA GLY A 39 18.60 4.71 -4.21
C GLY A 39 17.24 4.01 -4.22
N TYR A 40 16.13 4.75 -4.18
CA TYR A 40 14.77 4.20 -4.20
C TYR A 40 14.04 4.68 -5.45
N GLN A 41 13.68 3.75 -6.32
CA GLN A 41 12.92 4.00 -7.54
C GLN A 41 11.80 2.98 -7.68
N TYR A 42 10.78 3.32 -8.43
CA TYR A 42 9.74 2.36 -8.79
C TYR A 42 10.35 1.29 -9.69
N ASP A 43 10.07 0.02 -9.37
CA ASP A 43 10.58 -1.13 -10.09
C ASP A 43 9.43 -1.73 -10.91
N GLU A 44 9.42 -1.44 -12.22
CA GLU A 44 8.36 -1.93 -13.13
C GLU A 44 8.47 -3.44 -13.40
N ASP A 45 9.64 -4.05 -13.18
CA ASP A 45 9.82 -5.51 -13.32
C ASP A 45 9.23 -6.25 -12.12
N VAL A 46 9.36 -5.68 -10.92
CA VAL A 46 8.77 -6.25 -9.69
C VAL A 46 7.28 -5.93 -9.58
N PHE A 47 6.85 -4.76 -10.05
CA PHE A 47 5.47 -4.29 -9.95
C PHE A 47 4.91 -3.87 -11.31
N PRO A 48 4.78 -4.81 -12.26
CA PRO A 48 4.25 -4.51 -13.58
C PRO A 48 2.77 -4.12 -13.48
N ARG A 49 2.31 -3.32 -14.45
CA ARG A 49 0.89 -3.04 -14.60
C ARG A 49 0.13 -4.31 -14.96
N LEU A 50 -1.06 -4.44 -14.40
CA LEU A 50 -2.04 -5.43 -14.83
C LEU A 50 -2.42 -5.16 -16.29
N VAL A 51 -2.22 -6.17 -17.14
CA VAL A 51 -2.62 -6.18 -18.54
C VAL A 51 -4.15 -6.33 -18.60
N GLY A 52 -4.81 -5.78 -19.62
CA GLY A 52 -6.27 -5.93 -19.76
C GLY A 52 -6.75 -7.41 -19.77
N THR A 53 -5.84 -8.35 -20.01
CA THR A 53 -6.09 -9.77 -20.28
C THR A 53 -6.01 -10.71 -19.08
N GLU A 54 -5.69 -10.27 -17.85
CA GLU A 54 -5.76 -11.21 -16.72
C GLU A 54 -7.21 -11.62 -16.46
N ASN A 55 -7.47 -12.91 -16.59
CA ASN A 55 -8.79 -13.49 -16.41
C ASN A 55 -8.73 -14.48 -15.25
N PHE A 56 -9.15 -14.04 -14.07
CA PHE A 56 -9.29 -14.92 -12.90
C PHE A 56 -10.64 -15.61 -12.99
N SER A 57 -10.68 -16.76 -13.66
CA SER A 57 -11.94 -17.49 -13.81
C SER A 57 -12.35 -18.12 -12.47
N ASN A 58 -13.63 -18.03 -12.13
CA ASN A 58 -14.23 -18.80 -11.02
C ASN A 58 -14.79 -20.15 -11.54
N ASN A 59 -14.24 -20.68 -12.63
CA ASN A 59 -14.53 -22.03 -13.09
C ASN A 59 -13.86 -22.97 -12.07
N SER A 60 -14.55 -23.16 -10.95
CA SER A 60 -14.10 -23.85 -9.76
C SER A 60 -14.08 -25.37 -9.99
N SER A 61 -13.35 -25.82 -11.01
CA SER A 61 -12.92 -27.20 -11.10
C SER A 61 -12.04 -27.52 -9.89
N ASP A 62 -12.12 -28.74 -9.38
CA ASP A 62 -11.28 -29.16 -8.26
C ASP A 62 -9.79 -29.26 -8.61
N SER A 63 -9.46 -29.25 -9.90
CA SER A 63 -8.10 -29.35 -10.45
C SER A 63 -7.59 -28.03 -11.05
N PRO A 64 -6.27 -27.77 -11.00
CA PRO A 64 -5.61 -26.68 -11.74
C PRO A 64 -5.79 -26.77 -13.26
N GLN A 65 -5.93 -25.61 -13.92
CA GLN A 65 -6.09 -25.48 -15.38
C GLN A 65 -4.83 -24.95 -16.09
N ASP A 66 -3.94 -24.28 -15.35
CA ASP A 66 -2.69 -23.76 -15.89
C ASP A 66 -1.50 -24.00 -14.94
N LEU A 67 -0.31 -23.61 -15.40
CA LEU A 67 0.95 -23.81 -14.65
C LEU A 67 0.98 -23.02 -13.34
N ALA A 68 0.40 -21.82 -13.30
CA ALA A 68 0.38 -21.00 -12.09
C ALA A 68 -0.56 -21.60 -11.04
N GLU A 69 -1.75 -22.05 -11.46
CA GLU A 69 -2.69 -22.79 -10.63
C GLU A 69 -2.08 -24.09 -10.11
N ALA A 70 -1.35 -24.84 -10.96
CA ALA A 70 -0.70 -26.09 -10.57
C ALA A 70 0.39 -25.85 -9.52
N LEU A 71 1.15 -24.77 -9.65
CA LEU A 71 2.13 -24.36 -8.66
C LEU A 71 1.46 -24.00 -7.33
N LEU A 72 0.41 -23.17 -7.34
CA LEU A 72 -0.34 -22.82 -6.14
C LEU A 72 -0.93 -24.06 -5.46
N TRP A 73 -1.40 -25.04 -6.23
CA TRP A 73 -1.85 -26.32 -5.71
C TRP A 73 -0.73 -27.11 -5.06
N LYS A 74 0.43 -27.25 -5.73
CA LYS A 74 1.61 -27.92 -5.18
C LYS A 74 2.12 -27.26 -3.89
N LEU A 75 1.99 -25.94 -3.77
CA LEU A 75 2.34 -25.15 -2.58
C LEU A 75 1.28 -25.20 -1.46
N GLY A 76 0.18 -25.95 -1.64
CA GLY A 76 -0.91 -26.03 -0.67
C GLY A 76 -1.73 -24.74 -0.54
N LYS A 77 -1.63 -23.83 -1.51
CA LYS A 77 -2.34 -22.54 -1.56
C LYS A 77 -3.66 -22.60 -2.34
N TRP A 78 -4.06 -23.77 -2.82
CA TRP A 78 -5.25 -23.97 -3.66
C TRP A 78 -6.54 -23.40 -3.07
N LYS A 79 -6.78 -23.63 -1.77
CA LYS A 79 -7.99 -23.13 -1.10
C LYS A 79 -8.02 -21.59 -1.03
N ALA A 80 -6.86 -20.96 -0.81
CA ALA A 80 -6.74 -19.50 -0.78
C ALA A 80 -6.95 -18.91 -2.19
N TYR A 81 -6.39 -19.56 -3.21
CA TYR A 81 -6.59 -19.20 -4.61
C TYR A 81 -8.07 -19.26 -5.02
N LYS A 82 -8.77 -20.37 -4.75
CA LYS A 82 -10.20 -20.49 -5.07
C LYS A 82 -11.04 -19.38 -4.43
N LYS A 83 -10.74 -19.03 -3.16
CA LYS A 83 -11.41 -17.93 -2.46
C LYS A 83 -11.09 -16.56 -3.07
N PHE A 84 -9.83 -16.34 -3.43
CA PHE A 84 -9.40 -15.14 -4.13
C PHE A 84 -10.16 -14.96 -5.46
N CYS A 85 -10.24 -16.00 -6.30
CA CYS A 85 -10.99 -15.96 -7.56
C CYS A 85 -12.48 -15.71 -7.33
N ALA A 86 -13.09 -16.34 -6.30
CA ALA A 86 -14.50 -16.11 -5.97
C ALA A 86 -14.78 -14.66 -5.55
N ASN A 87 -13.90 -14.06 -4.72
CA ASN A 87 -13.99 -12.66 -4.30
C ASN A 87 -13.76 -11.68 -5.47
N TYR A 88 -12.86 -12.04 -6.40
CA TYR A 88 -12.61 -11.28 -7.61
C TYR A 88 -13.82 -11.36 -8.57
N ALA A 89 -14.45 -12.53 -8.73
CA ALA A 89 -15.59 -12.68 -9.64
C ALA A 89 -16.88 -12.06 -9.09
N THR A 90 -17.14 -12.22 -7.79
CA THR A 90 -18.35 -11.75 -7.11
C THR A 90 -17.95 -11.06 -5.82
N GLU A 91 -18.45 -9.84 -5.57
CA GLU A 91 -18.23 -9.15 -4.30
C GLU A 91 -18.93 -9.91 -3.17
N GLN A 92 -18.23 -10.90 -2.62
CA GLN A 92 -18.69 -11.68 -1.48
C GLN A 92 -18.53 -10.86 -0.20
N PRO A 93 -19.32 -11.16 0.86
CA PRO A 93 -19.09 -10.58 2.17
C PRO A 93 -17.68 -10.88 2.67
N VAL A 94 -17.06 -9.93 3.37
CA VAL A 94 -15.72 -10.10 3.96
C VAL A 94 -15.74 -11.32 4.88
N SER A 95 -15.01 -12.37 4.50
CA SER A 95 -14.83 -13.56 5.34
C SER A 95 -14.15 -13.18 6.66
N THR A 96 -14.67 -13.65 7.79
CA THR A 96 -14.10 -13.43 9.14
C THR A 96 -12.79 -14.18 9.40
N ASN A 97 -12.37 -15.07 8.49
CA ASN A 97 -11.17 -15.89 8.61
C ASN A 97 -10.00 -15.36 7.76
N THR A 98 -8.80 -15.90 7.98
CA THR A 98 -7.44 -15.61 7.47
C THR A 98 -7.25 -15.16 6.01
N ASP A 99 -8.30 -15.11 5.21
CA ASP A 99 -8.29 -14.70 3.79
C ASP A 99 -8.56 -13.20 3.60
N VAL A 100 -8.63 -12.40 4.68
CA VAL A 100 -8.91 -10.95 4.64
C VAL A 100 -7.92 -10.18 3.75
N VAL A 101 -6.64 -10.58 3.72
CA VAL A 101 -5.63 -9.96 2.85
C VAL A 101 -5.87 -10.31 1.38
N PHE A 102 -6.19 -11.56 1.08
CA PHE A 102 -6.53 -11.98 -0.29
C PHE A 102 -7.83 -11.34 -0.77
N TYR A 103 -8.80 -11.14 0.13
CA TYR A 103 -10.01 -10.38 -0.18
C TYR A 103 -9.67 -8.93 -0.56
N ALA A 104 -8.92 -8.21 0.28
CA ALA A 104 -8.51 -6.84 0.00
C ALA A 104 -7.75 -6.73 -1.33
N PHE A 105 -6.86 -7.69 -1.60
CA PHE A 105 -6.13 -7.75 -2.87
C PHE A 105 -7.05 -8.05 -4.07
N ALA A 106 -8.00 -8.98 -3.93
CA ALA A 106 -8.99 -9.27 -4.99
C ALA A 106 -9.86 -8.03 -5.31
N MET A 107 -10.27 -7.28 -4.28
CA MET A 107 -11.00 -6.02 -4.46
C MET A 107 -10.14 -4.96 -5.15
N HIS A 108 -8.85 -4.87 -4.80
CA HIS A 108 -7.92 -3.97 -5.48
C HIS A 108 -7.81 -4.28 -6.98
N LEU A 109 -7.69 -5.56 -7.38
CA LEU A 109 -7.55 -5.93 -8.80
C LEU A 109 -8.78 -5.60 -9.66
N LYS A 110 -9.95 -5.41 -9.06
CA LYS A 110 -11.15 -4.97 -9.80
C LYS A 110 -11.03 -3.55 -10.32
N ASP A 111 -10.31 -2.68 -9.61
CA ASP A 111 -10.00 -1.33 -10.06
C ASP A 111 -8.56 -1.27 -10.58
N LYS A 112 -8.40 -1.64 -11.86
CA LYS A 112 -7.10 -1.68 -12.56
C LYS A 112 -6.38 -0.34 -12.64
N ILE A 113 -7.05 0.76 -12.26
CA ILE A 113 -6.50 2.11 -12.32
C ILE A 113 -5.91 2.52 -10.96
N ASN A 114 -6.28 1.86 -9.86
CA ASN A 114 -5.72 2.16 -8.55
C ASN A 114 -4.21 1.89 -8.47
N PRO A 115 -3.46 2.73 -7.72
CA PRO A 115 -2.09 2.39 -7.34
C PRO A 115 -2.09 1.04 -6.61
N ILE A 116 -0.95 0.34 -6.61
CA ILE A 116 -0.88 -1.00 -6.06
C ILE A 116 -1.17 -0.96 -4.55
N TYR A 117 -2.17 -1.73 -4.12
CA TYR A 117 -2.41 -1.93 -2.70
C TYR A 117 -1.33 -2.86 -2.12
N ASP A 118 -0.29 -2.24 -1.54
CA ASP A 118 0.77 -2.93 -0.81
C ASP A 118 1.10 -2.21 0.51
N GLN A 119 1.72 -2.93 1.45
CA GLN A 119 2.17 -2.36 2.72
C GLN A 119 3.11 -1.16 2.55
N HIS A 120 3.93 -1.12 1.50
CA HIS A 120 4.78 0.03 1.20
C HIS A 120 3.93 1.25 0.86
N ALA A 121 2.90 1.09 0.02
CA ALA A 121 1.97 2.17 -0.27
C ALA A 121 1.23 2.65 1.01
N ILE A 122 0.83 1.74 1.91
CA ILE A 122 0.25 2.11 3.21
C ILE A 122 1.25 2.87 4.10
N ARG A 123 2.51 2.42 4.19
CA ARG A 123 3.55 3.14 4.95
C ARG A 123 3.71 4.57 4.46
N SER A 124 3.75 4.75 3.13
CA SER A 124 3.86 6.06 2.49
C SER A 124 2.66 6.95 2.77
N LEU A 125 1.45 6.46 2.50
CA LEU A 125 0.22 7.21 2.77
C LEU A 125 0.14 7.61 4.23
N TRP A 126 0.43 6.67 5.14
CA TRP A 126 0.43 6.97 6.56
C TRP A 126 1.43 8.07 6.88
N ALA A 127 2.65 8.01 6.35
CA ALA A 127 3.69 9.01 6.58
C ALA A 127 3.34 10.40 6.06
N ILE A 128 2.85 10.52 4.83
CA ILE A 128 2.65 11.82 4.16
C ILE A 128 1.29 12.44 4.45
N PHE A 129 0.31 11.65 4.91
CA PHE A 129 -1.02 12.14 5.16
C PHE A 129 -1.24 12.40 6.66
N GLY A 130 -0.96 13.63 7.11
CA GLY A 130 -1.05 13.99 8.53
C GLY A 130 -2.47 13.87 9.13
N LYS A 131 -3.52 13.83 8.31
CA LYS A 131 -4.93 13.86 8.72
C LYS A 131 -5.59 12.49 8.89
N LEU A 132 -4.84 11.39 9.00
CA LEU A 132 -5.44 10.13 9.46
C LEU A 132 -5.97 10.29 10.88
N THR A 133 -7.20 9.83 11.12
CA THR A 133 -7.80 9.77 12.46
C THR A 133 -7.02 8.81 13.37
N ALA A 134 -7.20 8.92 14.69
CA ALA A 134 -6.55 8.03 15.65
C ALA A 134 -6.89 6.54 15.40
N ASP A 135 -8.14 6.24 15.02
CA ASP A 135 -8.59 4.89 14.67
C ASP A 135 -7.88 4.37 13.40
N GLU A 136 -7.82 5.17 12.33
CA GLU A 136 -7.13 4.79 11.09
C GLU A 136 -5.63 4.58 11.32
N ARG A 137 -5.00 5.44 12.13
CA ARG A 137 -3.59 5.26 12.54
C ARG A 137 -3.40 3.95 13.30
N GLN A 138 -4.30 3.60 14.21
CA GLN A 138 -4.24 2.35 14.95
C GLN A 138 -4.43 1.12 14.05
N LYS A 139 -5.29 1.21 13.03
CA LYS A 139 -5.45 0.16 12.00
C LYS A 139 -4.19 -0.02 11.17
N CYS A 140 -3.61 1.08 10.67
CA CYS A 140 -2.32 1.06 9.96
C CYS A 140 -1.20 0.48 10.84
N LYS A 141 -1.13 0.89 12.12
CA LYS A 141 -0.17 0.33 13.08
C LYS A 141 -0.37 -1.17 13.25
N SER A 142 -1.60 -1.63 13.44
CA SER A 142 -1.93 -3.04 13.62
C SER A 142 -1.61 -3.88 12.40
N LEU A 143 -1.76 -3.33 11.19
CA LEU A 143 -1.39 -4.01 9.94
C LEU A 143 0.14 -4.11 9.78
N LEU A 144 0.87 -3.03 10.08
CA LEU A 144 2.27 -2.88 9.68
C LEU A 144 3.29 -3.22 10.77
N PHE A 145 2.93 -3.13 12.04
CA PHE A 145 3.80 -3.38 13.18
C PHE A 145 3.36 -4.62 13.97
N ASP A 146 4.33 -5.33 14.54
CA ASP A 146 4.11 -6.44 15.48
C ASP A 146 3.84 -5.93 16.91
N THR A 147 3.59 -6.85 17.84
CA THR A 147 3.36 -6.52 19.25
C THR A 147 4.59 -5.92 19.95
N LYS A 148 5.78 -6.04 19.34
CA LYS A 148 7.04 -5.44 19.80
C LYS A 148 7.30 -4.10 19.10
N ASN A 149 6.32 -3.54 18.40
CA ASN A 149 6.41 -2.31 17.61
C ASN A 149 7.52 -2.34 16.55
N LYS A 150 7.82 -3.51 15.97
CA LYS A 150 8.73 -3.67 14.82
C LYS A 150 7.94 -3.91 13.54
N TRP A 151 8.51 -3.54 12.38
CA TRP A 151 7.87 -3.82 11.09
C TRP A 151 7.60 -5.32 10.94
N LYS A 152 6.36 -5.66 10.60
CA LYS A 152 6.01 -7.00 10.14
C LYS A 152 6.67 -7.29 8.80
N GLN A 153 7.00 -8.57 8.58
CA GLN A 153 7.46 -9.04 7.28
C GLN A 153 6.33 -8.92 6.25
N SER A 154 5.13 -9.32 6.63
CA SER A 154 3.91 -9.24 5.83
C SER A 154 2.77 -8.60 6.62
N GLY A 155 1.97 -7.75 5.97
CA GLY A 155 0.76 -7.16 6.49
C GLY A 155 -0.28 -8.27 6.63
N THR A 156 -0.61 -8.61 7.86
CA THR A 156 -1.53 -9.70 8.18
C THR A 156 -2.47 -9.27 9.30
N GLY A 157 -3.64 -9.89 9.32
CA GLY A 157 -4.67 -9.68 10.34
C GLY A 157 -5.92 -8.98 9.81
N LYS A 158 -6.88 -8.77 10.71
CA LYS A 158 -8.22 -8.25 10.40
C LYS A 158 -8.18 -6.82 9.82
N SER A 159 -7.16 -6.04 10.15
CA SER A 159 -7.01 -4.64 9.67
C SER A 159 -6.63 -4.52 8.18
N ALA A 160 -6.40 -5.61 7.45
CA ALA A 160 -6.06 -5.51 6.02
C ALA A 160 -7.19 -4.88 5.20
N VAL A 161 -8.45 -5.30 5.42
CA VAL A 161 -9.61 -4.71 4.75
C VAL A 161 -9.79 -3.25 5.15
N ASP A 162 -9.66 -2.93 6.44
CA ASP A 162 -9.71 -1.54 6.91
C ASP A 162 -8.66 -0.67 6.23
N CYS A 163 -7.42 -1.15 6.15
CA CYS A 163 -6.33 -0.44 5.49
C CYS A 163 -6.52 -0.33 3.98
N TYR A 164 -7.21 -1.28 3.33
CA TYR A 164 -7.61 -1.14 1.93
C TYR A 164 -8.64 -0.01 1.74
N SER A 165 -9.66 0.05 2.59
CA SER A 165 -10.63 1.16 2.57
C SER A 165 -9.96 2.51 2.83
N ILE A 166 -9.03 2.57 3.79
CA ILE A 166 -8.18 3.74 4.08
C ILE A 166 -7.38 4.13 2.83
N PHE A 167 -6.71 3.15 2.21
CA PHE A 167 -5.91 3.35 1.01
C PHE A 167 -6.73 3.98 -0.13
N VAL A 168 -7.85 3.36 -0.51
CA VAL A 168 -8.72 3.84 -1.58
C VAL A 168 -9.22 5.26 -1.28
N LYS A 169 -9.69 5.50 -0.05
CA LYS A 169 -10.15 6.82 0.41
C LYS A 169 -9.08 7.89 0.20
N TYR A 170 -7.86 7.65 0.67
CA TYR A 170 -6.81 8.68 0.64
C TYR A 170 -6.14 8.82 -0.72
N VAL A 171 -6.01 7.74 -1.51
CA VAL A 171 -5.57 7.84 -2.91
C VAL A 171 -6.53 8.70 -3.71
N ASN A 172 -7.84 8.43 -3.62
CA ASN A 172 -8.84 9.23 -4.34
C ASN A 172 -8.85 10.68 -3.87
N TYR A 173 -8.71 10.92 -2.57
CA TYR A 173 -8.54 12.28 -2.05
C TYR A 173 -7.32 12.98 -2.65
N LEU A 174 -6.16 12.31 -2.69
CA LEU A 174 -4.93 12.89 -3.23
C LEU A 174 -5.08 13.23 -4.71
N VAL A 175 -5.67 12.34 -5.51
CA VAL A 175 -5.95 12.58 -6.94
C VAL A 175 -6.89 13.78 -7.13
N LEU A 176 -7.96 13.88 -6.34
CA LEU A 176 -8.92 14.98 -6.43
C LEU A 176 -8.37 16.32 -5.94
N ALA A 177 -7.56 16.30 -4.88
CA ALA A 177 -6.98 17.49 -4.28
C ALA A 177 -5.75 17.98 -5.05
N SER A 178 -5.04 17.08 -5.73
CA SER A 178 -3.96 17.43 -6.65
C SER A 178 -4.54 18.00 -7.94
N GLY A 179 -4.00 19.11 -8.43
CA GLY A 179 -4.42 19.73 -9.70
C GLY A 179 -4.11 18.93 -10.97
N GLY A 180 -4.30 17.61 -10.97
CA GLY A 180 -4.16 16.74 -12.15
C GLY A 180 -3.20 15.54 -12.00
N VAL A 181 -2.89 15.08 -10.79
CA VAL A 181 -2.05 13.88 -10.62
C VAL A 181 -2.86 12.63 -10.93
N SER A 182 -2.29 11.75 -11.75
CA SER A 182 -2.86 10.43 -12.02
C SER A 182 -2.54 9.42 -10.90
N LYS A 183 -3.41 8.43 -10.74
CA LYS A 183 -3.18 7.28 -9.84
C LYS A 183 -1.83 6.58 -10.12
N SER A 184 -1.42 6.47 -11.38
CA SER A 184 -0.12 5.88 -11.73
C SER A 184 1.08 6.74 -11.30
N GLU A 185 0.97 8.06 -11.32
CA GLU A 185 2.03 8.95 -10.82
C GLU A 185 2.14 8.88 -9.30
N LEU A 186 1.01 8.75 -8.59
CA LEU A 186 1.03 8.48 -7.15
C LEU A 186 1.69 7.13 -6.85
N ASP A 187 1.40 6.08 -7.60
CA ASP A 187 2.00 4.76 -7.38
C ASP A 187 3.53 4.78 -7.43
N ARG A 188 4.05 5.48 -8.46
CA ARG A 188 5.49 5.71 -8.67
C ARG A 188 6.16 6.50 -7.56
N LEU A 189 5.39 7.22 -6.74
CA LEU A 189 5.87 7.87 -5.52
C LEU A 189 5.71 6.97 -4.28
N LEU A 190 4.51 6.44 -4.07
CA LEU A 190 4.12 5.75 -2.85
C LEU A 190 4.92 4.46 -2.64
N MET A 191 5.16 3.68 -3.68
CA MET A 191 5.92 2.43 -3.56
C MET A 191 7.38 2.65 -3.11
N PRO A 192 8.22 3.43 -3.83
CA PRO A 192 9.61 3.64 -3.42
C PRO A 192 9.72 4.41 -2.10
N LEU A 193 8.83 5.36 -1.81
CA LEU A 193 8.81 6.05 -0.51
C LEU A 193 8.59 5.06 0.64
N GLY A 194 7.71 4.08 0.44
CA GLY A 194 7.35 3.10 1.46
C GLY A 194 8.47 2.10 1.71
N GLN A 195 9.24 1.80 0.66
CA GLN A 195 10.47 1.02 0.78
C GLN A 195 11.54 1.81 1.53
N ALA A 196 11.74 3.09 1.19
CA ALA A 196 12.69 3.97 1.86
C ALA A 196 12.40 4.08 3.36
N ILE A 197 11.12 4.27 3.73
CA ILE A 197 10.67 4.30 5.13
C ILE A 197 11.01 2.99 5.84
N LYS A 198 10.64 1.84 5.24
CA LYS A 198 10.87 0.52 5.85
C LYS A 198 12.36 0.22 6.04
N LYS A 199 13.22 0.63 5.11
CA LYS A 199 14.68 0.42 5.24
C LYS A 199 15.34 1.40 6.22
N SER A 200 14.78 2.60 6.38
CA SER A 200 15.34 3.66 7.23
C SER A 200 14.86 3.61 8.69
N THR A 201 13.86 2.79 9.00
CA THR A 201 13.26 2.70 10.34
C THR A 201 13.02 1.24 10.70
N LYS A 202 13.19 0.88 11.98
CA LYS A 202 12.97 -0.47 12.51
C LYS A 202 11.77 -0.54 13.43
N THR A 203 11.49 0.55 14.16
CA THR A 203 10.49 0.61 15.22
C THR A 203 9.43 1.69 14.94
N TYR A 204 8.27 1.56 15.59
CA TYR A 204 7.22 2.58 15.52
C TYR A 204 7.71 3.96 15.98
N ILE A 205 8.57 4.02 17.00
CA ILE A 205 9.13 5.28 17.52
C ILE A 205 10.04 5.94 16.47
N GLU A 206 10.87 5.16 15.79
CA GLU A 206 11.71 5.68 14.69
C GLU A 206 10.87 6.18 13.52
N PHE A 207 9.79 5.45 13.18
CA PHE A 207 8.83 5.87 12.15
C PHE A 207 8.10 7.16 12.52
N GLU A 208 7.55 7.26 13.73
CA GLU A 208 6.89 8.47 14.22
C GLU A 208 7.84 9.68 14.21
N ALA A 209 9.10 9.47 14.65
CA ALA A 209 10.13 10.50 14.61
C ALA A 209 10.52 10.92 13.18
N LEU A 210 10.55 9.98 12.23
CA LEU A 210 10.77 10.26 10.81
C LEU A 210 9.63 11.10 10.22
N CYS A 211 8.39 10.77 10.55
CA CYS A 211 7.20 11.49 10.11
C CYS A 211 7.02 12.86 10.78
N GLY A 212 7.77 13.13 11.84
CA GLY A 212 7.75 14.41 12.54
C GLY A 212 6.46 14.69 13.30
N TRP A 213 5.69 13.67 13.64
CA TRP A 213 4.43 13.81 14.40
C TRP A 213 4.68 14.22 15.85
N PRO A 214 3.78 15.01 16.45
CA PRO A 214 3.83 15.28 17.88
C PRO A 214 3.72 13.94 18.61
N ARG A 215 4.64 13.68 19.55
CA ARG A 215 4.62 12.47 20.38
C ARG A 215 3.25 12.39 21.05
N SER A 216 2.49 11.36 20.72
CA SER A 216 1.28 11.04 21.47
C SER A 216 1.76 10.52 22.83
N GLY A 217 1.57 11.33 23.88
CA GLY A 217 1.87 10.95 25.26
C GLY A 217 1.02 9.78 25.72
#